data_AF-A0A7J2LUI4-F1
#
_entry.id   AF-A0A7J2LUI4-F1
#
_cell.length_a   1.000
_cell.length_b   1.000
_cell.length_c   1.000
_cell.angle_alpha   90.00
_cell.angle_beta   90.00
_cell.angle_gamma   90.00
#
_symmetry.space_group_name_H-M   'P 1'
#
loop_
_entity.id
_entity.type
_entity.pdbx_description
1 polymer ?
#
loop_
_entity_poly.entity_id
_entity_poly.type
_entity_poly.pdbx_seq_one_letter_code
_entity_poly.pdbx_strand_id
1 'polypeptide(L)' 'MKLAERTKMIRPSGTIIVAERARRMEREGRRIYHLDIGEPCFDTPRHIKEAAVRALEEGFTHYTS' A
#
# COMPACT_ATOMS: atom_id res chain seq x y z
N MET A 1 -26.90 9.41 -3.39
CA MET A 1 -25.89 8.96 -4.38
C MET A 1 -26.18 7.51 -4.73
N LYS A 2 -26.36 7.16 -6.02
CA LYS A 2 -26.67 5.79 -6.47
C LYS A 2 -25.40 5.16 -7.05
N LEU A 3 -24.96 4.04 -6.49
CA LEU A 3 -23.80 3.29 -7.00
C LEU A 3 -24.17 2.48 -8.24
N ALA A 4 -23.18 2.19 -9.08
CA ALA A 4 -23.35 1.30 -10.23
C ALA A 4 -23.58 -0.15 -9.77
N GLU A 5 -24.43 -0.89 -10.47
CA GLU A 5 -24.85 -2.24 -10.04
C GLU A 5 -23.68 -3.24 -9.96
N ARG A 6 -22.70 -3.12 -10.87
CA ARG A 6 -21.48 -3.94 -10.88
C ARG A 6 -20.64 -3.84 -9.60
N THR A 7 -20.72 -2.71 -8.89
CA THR A 7 -19.98 -2.54 -7.63
C THR A 7 -20.47 -3.52 -6.57
N LYS A 8 -21.74 -3.94 -6.62
CA LYS A 8 -22.30 -4.94 -5.69
C LYS A 8 -21.70 -6.33 -5.86
N MET A 9 -21.06 -6.61 -7.01
CA MET A 9 -20.40 -7.90 -7.26
C MET A 9 -19.01 -7.99 -6.63
N ILE A 10 -18.42 -6.87 -6.23
CA ILE A 10 -17.09 -6.84 -5.62
C ILE A 10 -17.21 -7.27 -4.16
N ARG A 11 -16.69 -8.45 -3.84
CA ARG A 11 -16.68 -8.96 -2.47
C ARG A 11 -15.64 -8.21 -1.63
N PRO A 12 -15.90 -8.00 -0.33
CA PRO A 12 -14.88 -7.50 0.58
C PRO A 12 -13.63 -8.38 0.57
N SER A 13 -12.45 -7.76 0.60
CA SER A 13 -11.17 -8.48 0.63
C SER A 13 -10.95 -9.12 2.00
N GLY A 14 -10.74 -10.44 2.01
CA GLY A 14 -10.39 -11.18 3.23
C GLY A 14 -9.06 -10.71 3.85
N THR A 15 -8.10 -10.30 3.02
CA THR A 15 -6.79 -9.80 3.47
C THR A 15 -6.92 -8.52 4.28
N ILE A 16 -7.85 -7.62 3.91
CA ILE A 16 -8.09 -6.38 4.67
C ILE A 16 -8.64 -6.69 6.07
N ILE A 17 -9.58 -7.65 6.16
CA ILE A 17 -10.20 -8.04 7.43
C ILE A 17 -9.15 -8.64 8.38
N VAL A 18 -8.26 -9.50 7.86
CA VAL A 18 -7.17 -10.11 8.63
C VAL A 18 -6.19 -9.03 9.10
N ALA A 19 -5.78 -8.12 8.22
CA ALA A 19 -4.86 -7.02 8.55
C ALA A 19 -5.46 -6.08 9.61
N GLU A 20 -6.75 -5.76 9.53
CA GLU A 20 -7.42 -4.93 10.53
C GLU A 20 -7.45 -5.62 11.90
N ARG A 21 -7.76 -6.92 11.93
CA ARG A 21 -7.73 -7.71 13.16
C ARG A 21 -6.33 -7.78 13.77
N ALA A 22 -5.29 -7.99 12.96
CA ALA A 22 -3.89 -7.96 13.38
C ALA A 22 -3.54 -6.62 14.04
N ARG A 23 -3.82 -5.51 13.36
CA ARG A 23 -3.61 -4.14 13.88
C ARG A 23 -4.37 -3.85 15.17
N ARG A 24 -5.55 -4.46 15.37
CA ARG A 24 -6.32 -4.33 16.62
C ARG A 24 -5.62 -5.07 17.76
N MET A 25 -5.19 -6.30 17.53
CA MET A 25 -4.47 -7.10 18.53
C MET A 25 -3.14 -6.45 18.93
N GLU A 26 -2.43 -5.82 17.99
CA GLU A 26 -1.22 -5.03 18.30
C GLU A 26 -1.53 -3.83 19.20
N ARG A 27 -2.62 -3.10 18.94
CA ARG A 27 -3.10 -1.99 19.78
C ARG A 27 -3.51 -2.43 21.18
N GLU A 28 -3.97 -3.68 21.33
CA GLU A 28 -4.26 -4.32 22.62
C GLU A 28 -2.96 -4.78 23.35
N GLY A 29 -1.78 -4.48 22.79
CA GLY A 29 -0.48 -4.81 23.38
C GLY A 29 0.00 -6.22 23.07
N ARG A 30 -0.65 -6.95 22.15
CA ARG A 30 -0.24 -8.31 21.76
C ARG A 30 0.86 -8.25 20.70
N ARG A 31 1.87 -9.10 20.86
CA ARG A 31 2.90 -9.29 19.83
C ARG A 31 2.33 -10.08 18.66
N ILE A 32 2.33 -9.48 17.47
CA ILE A 32 1.89 -10.11 16.22
C ILE A 32 3.09 -10.25 15.29
N TYR A 33 3.19 -11.38 14.59
CA TYR A 33 4.17 -11.60 13.53
C TYR A 33 3.44 -11.59 12.20
N HIS A 34 3.79 -10.63 11.34
CA HIS A 34 3.19 -10.50 10.01
C HIS A 34 3.90 -11.43 9.03
N LEU A 35 3.18 -12.42 8.53
CA LEU A 35 3.64 -13.40 7.53
C LEU A 35 2.81 -13.31 6.24
N ASP A 36 2.00 -12.26 6.14
CA ASP A 36 1.01 -11.97 5.11
C ASP A 36 1.39 -10.75 4.26
N ILE A 37 2.48 -10.07 4.59
CA ILE A 37 2.99 -8.90 3.87
C ILE A 37 3.58 -9.34 2.54
N GLY A 38 3.04 -8.81 1.43
CA GLY A 38 3.49 -9.10 0.07
C GLY A 38 4.57 -8.16 -0.46
N GLU A 39 4.97 -7.14 0.31
CA GLU A 39 6.06 -6.22 -0.05
C GLU A 39 7.39 -6.64 0.60
N PRO A 40 8.53 -6.40 -0.04
CA PRO A 40 9.82 -6.73 0.53
C PRO A 40 10.12 -5.91 1.79
N CYS A 41 10.88 -6.49 2.71
CA CYS A 41 11.27 -5.86 3.98
C CYS A 41 12.41 -4.83 3.88
N PHE A 42 12.87 -4.51 2.68
CA PHE A 42 13.95 -3.57 2.45
C PHE A 42 13.43 -2.27 1.84
N ASP A 43 14.13 -1.19 2.16
CA ASP A 43 13.85 0.12 1.60
C ASP A 43 14.29 0.21 0.13
N THR A 44 13.67 1.11 -0.62
CA THR A 44 14.05 1.40 -2.00
C THR A 44 15.53 1.82 -2.06
N PRO A 45 16.37 1.19 -2.93
CA PRO A 45 17.77 1.53 -3.06
C PRO A 45 18.04 3.03 -3.28
N ARG A 46 19.13 3.54 -2.68
CA ARG A 46 19.47 4.97 -2.67
C ARG A 46 19.52 5.61 -4.06
N HIS A 47 20.13 4.94 -5.03
CA HIS A 47 20.25 5.47 -6.39
C HIS A 47 18.89 5.68 -7.08
N ILE A 48 17.88 4.88 -6.74
CA ILE A 48 16.51 5.04 -7.26
C ILE A 48 15.86 6.28 -6.65
N LYS A 49 16.03 6.49 -5.35
CA LYS A 49 15.54 7.69 -4.65
C LYS A 49 16.18 8.96 -5.21
N GLU A 50 17.50 8.94 -5.43
CA GLU A 50 18.25 10.05 -6.01
C GLU A 50 17.81 10.37 -7.44
N ALA A 51 17.53 9.34 -8.25
CA ALA A 51 16.99 9.53 -9.59
C ALA A 51 15.59 10.17 -9.56
N ALA A 52 14.72 9.75 -8.63
CA ALA A 52 13.39 10.33 -8.46
C ALA A 52 13.47 11.80 -8.02
N VAL A 53 14.35 12.15 -7.08
CA VAL A 53 14.59 13.53 -6.65
C VAL A 53 15.07 14.37 -7.83
N ARG A 54 16.06 13.89 -8.58
CA ARG A 54 16.59 14.59 -9.75
C ARG A 54 15.51 14.83 -10.81
N ALA A 55 14.68 13.82 -11.10
CA ALA A 55 13.58 13.97 -12.05
C ALA A 55 12.60 15.09 -11.63
N LEU A 56 12.33 15.23 -10.33
CA LEU A 56 11.51 16.33 -9.80
C LEU A 56 12.21 17.69 -9.99
N GLU A 57 13.51 17.77 -9.70
CA GLU A 57 14.31 19.00 -9.86
C GLU A 57 14.43 19.43 -11.33
N GLU A 58 14.53 18.46 -12.25
CA GLU A 58 14.62 18.67 -13.70
C GLU A 58 13.24 18.90 -14.36
N GLY A 59 12.15 18.88 -13.59
CA GLY A 59 10.82 19.24 -14.06
C GLY A 59 10.06 18.13 -14.80
N PHE A 60 10.43 16.86 -14.63
CA PHE A 60 9.70 15.70 -15.18
C PHE A 60 8.35 15.49 -14.47
N THR A 61 7.41 16.39 -14.70
CA THR A 61 6.12 16.50 -14.00
C THR A 61 4.91 16.48 -14.95
N HIS A 62 5.17 16.42 -16.25
CA HIS A 62 4.16 16.40 -17.30
C HIS A 62 3.86 14.98 -17.77
N TYR A 63 2.83 14.84 -18.61
CA TYR A 63 2.49 13.56 -19.22
C TYR A 63 3.70 12.94 -19.92
N THR A 64 3.90 11.65 -19.69
CA THR A 64 4.91 10.86 -20.40
C THR A 64 4.37 10.47 -21.77
N SER A 65 5.24 10.45 -22.77
CA SER A 65 4.94 9.91 -24.11
C SER A 65 5.11 8.40 -24.16
#